data_AF-A0A0J0Y6E4-F1
#
_entry.id   AF-A0A0J0Y6E4-F1
#
_cell.length_a   1.000
_cell.length_b   1.000
_cell.length_c   1.000
_cell.angle_alpha   90.00
_cell.angle_beta   90.00
_cell.angle_gamma   90.00
#
_symmetry.space_group_name_H-M   'P 1'
#
loop_
_entity.id
_entity.type
_entity.pdbx_description
1 polymer ?
#
loop_
_entity_poly.entity_id
_entity_poly.type
_entity_poly.pdbx_seq_one_letter_code
_entity_poly.pdbx_strand_id
1 'polypeptide(L)' 'MTLGETTRGTITYGSNYGKTVSLPSGRFIFYPTDMKGRKKDLIYESIGIRPDIILDPFGDDWIEQTLNYVNNERVKL' A
#
# COMPACT_ATOMS: atom_id res chain seq x y z
N MET A 1 7.13 -9.49 -11.77
CA MET A 1 7.79 -9.92 -10.53
C MET A 1 7.96 -8.72 -9.63
N THR A 2 7.26 -8.75 -8.50
CA THR A 2 7.25 -7.75 -7.43
C THR A 2 7.53 -8.47 -6.12
N LEU A 3 8.32 -7.84 -5.24
CA LEU A 3 8.68 -8.35 -3.92
C LEU A 3 8.31 -7.30 -2.88
N GLY A 4 7.79 -7.73 -1.74
CA GLY A 4 7.50 -6.83 -0.61
C GLY A 4 6.38 -7.35 0.28
N GLU A 5 5.63 -6.41 0.86
CA GLU A 5 4.39 -6.70 1.58
C GLU A 5 3.14 -6.34 0.75
N THR A 6 1.97 -6.82 1.20
CA THR A 6 0.71 -6.36 0.60
C THR A 6 0.52 -4.89 0.89
N THR A 7 0.30 -4.07 -0.14
CA THR A 7 0.15 -2.62 0.06
C THR A 7 -1.10 -2.28 0.88
N ARG A 8 -1.13 -1.10 1.51
CA ARG A 8 -2.25 -0.68 2.38
C ARG A 8 -3.63 -0.59 1.71
N GLY A 9 -3.68 -0.48 0.38
CA GLY A 9 -4.96 -0.39 -0.34
C GLY A 9 -5.75 0.90 -0.16
N THR A 10 -5.19 1.98 0.39
CA THR A 10 -5.84 3.31 0.38
C THR A 10 -5.55 3.99 -0.96
N ILE A 11 -6.47 3.91 -1.94
CA ILE A 11 -6.16 4.30 -3.33
C ILE A 11 -7.25 5.12 -4.03
N THR A 12 -8.51 4.99 -3.63
CA THR A 12 -9.66 5.68 -4.24
C THR A 12 -9.97 7.03 -3.60
N TYR A 13 -9.36 7.32 -2.46
CA TYR A 13 -9.41 8.60 -1.75
C TYR A 13 -8.07 8.85 -1.05
N GLY A 14 -7.85 10.07 -0.57
CA GLY A 14 -6.65 10.40 0.19
C GLY A 14 -6.84 11.57 1.13
N SER A 15 -5.79 11.90 1.88
CA SER A 15 -5.72 13.08 2.76
C SER A 15 -4.74 14.08 2.17
N ASN A 16 -5.10 14.70 1.05
CA ASN A 16 -4.17 15.52 0.27
C ASN A 16 -4.24 17.03 0.55
N TYR A 17 -5.31 17.52 1.18
CA TYR A 17 -5.40 18.94 1.56
C TYR A 17 -4.74 19.28 2.90
N GLY A 18 -4.27 18.28 3.66
CA GLY A 18 -3.64 18.49 4.97
C GLY A 18 -4.53 19.14 6.03
N LYS A 19 -5.85 19.21 5.79
CA LYS A 19 -6.83 19.82 6.66
C LYS A 19 -7.95 18.84 6.97
N THR A 20 -8.54 18.99 8.14
CA THR A 20 -9.72 18.26 8.57
C THR A 20 -10.81 19.25 8.99
N VAL A 21 -12.07 18.85 8.84
CA VAL A 21 -13.22 19.64 9.25
C VAL A 21 -13.99 18.87 10.31
N SER A 22 -13.97 19.35 11.55
CA SER A 22 -14.83 18.82 12.61
C SER A 22 -16.28 19.19 12.32
N LEU A 23 -17.18 18.21 12.32
CA LEU A 23 -18.60 18.45 12.11
C LEU A 23 -19.26 19.00 13.39
N PRO A 24 -20.40 19.73 13.28
CA PRO A 24 -21.02 20.42 14.42
C PRO A 24 -21.35 19.55 15.64
N SER A 25 -21.53 18.24 15.44
CA SER A 25 -21.78 17.30 16.54
C SER A 25 -20.55 17.03 17.43
N GLY A 26 -19.35 17.42 16.98
CA GLY A 26 -18.08 17.11 17.65
C GLY A 26 -17.68 15.63 17.59
N ARG A 27 -18.47 14.77 16.94
CA ARG A 27 -18.24 13.31 16.89
C ARG A 27 -17.55 12.83 15.62
N PHE A 28 -17.55 13.65 14.58
CA PHE A 28 -17.07 13.27 13.25
C PHE A 28 -16.09 14.29 12.72
N ILE A 29 -15.09 13.78 12.00
CA ILE A 29 -14.10 14.56 11.28
C ILE A 29 -14.20 14.21 9.81
N PHE A 30 -14.32 15.23 8.97
CA PHE A 30 -14.31 15.09 7.52
C PHE A 30 -12.91 15.40 6.97
N TYR A 31 -12.36 14.49 6.18
CA TYR A 31 -11.11 14.65 5.45
C TYR A 31 -11.44 15.02 4.00
N PRO A 32 -11.45 16.32 3.62
CA PRO A 32 -11.68 16.72 2.25
C PRO A 32 -10.58 16.19 1.33
N THR A 33 -10.98 15.76 0.14
CA THR A 33 -10.08 15.38 -0.95
C THR A 33 -10.71 15.75 -2.28
N ASP A 34 -9.88 16.15 -3.25
CA ASP A 34 -10.25 16.33 -4.66
C ASP A 34 -9.80 15.14 -5.53
N MET A 35 -9.23 14.12 -4.89
CA MET A 35 -8.85 12.90 -5.57
C MET A 35 -10.10 12.21 -6.11
N LYS A 36 -10.17 12.08 -7.43
CA LYS A 36 -11.24 11.36 -8.10
C LYS A 36 -10.86 9.89 -8.22
N GLY A 37 -11.42 9.04 -7.36
CA GLY A 37 -11.23 7.60 -7.43
C GLY A 37 -11.57 7.04 -8.82
N ARG A 38 -10.67 6.24 -9.40
CA ARG A 38 -10.91 5.58 -10.69
C ARG A 38 -11.56 4.21 -10.45
N LYS A 39 -12.57 3.86 -11.25
CA LYS A 39 -13.31 2.59 -11.11
C LYS A 39 -12.39 1.34 -11.13
N LYS A 40 -11.33 1.39 -11.94
CA LYS A 40 -10.35 0.30 -12.03
C LYS A 40 -9.52 0.09 -10.75
N ASP A 41 -9.38 1.13 -9.91
CA ASP A 41 -8.58 1.05 -8.69
C ASP A 41 -9.44 0.58 -7.50
N LEU A 42 -10.77 0.64 -7.61
CA LEU A 42 -11.72 0.27 -6.55
C LEU A 42 -11.56 -1.17 -6.09
N ILE A 43 -11.18 -2.08 -6.99
CA ILE A 43 -10.95 -3.49 -6.64
C ILE A 43 -9.76 -3.70 -5.70
N TYR A 44 -8.90 -2.69 -5.55
CA TYR A 44 -7.75 -2.72 -4.64
C TYR A 44 -7.98 -1.87 -3.39
N GLU A 45 -9.12 -1.18 -3.28
CA GLU A 45 -9.43 -0.35 -2.11
C GLU A 45 -9.61 -1.21 -0.86
N SER A 46 -8.96 -0.84 0.25
CA SER A 46 -8.91 -1.59 1.52
C SER A 46 -8.34 -3.02 1.42
N ILE A 47 -7.87 -3.43 0.24
CA ILE A 47 -7.33 -4.78 -0.04
C ILE A 47 -5.84 -4.69 -0.36
N GLY A 48 -5.44 -3.69 -1.15
CA GLY A 48 -4.07 -3.53 -1.63
C GLY A 48 -3.73 -4.41 -2.80
N ILE A 49 -2.43 -4.44 -3.11
CA ILE A 49 -1.84 -5.30 -4.15
C ILE A 49 -0.92 -6.27 -3.44
N ARG A 50 -1.18 -7.57 -3.60
CA ARG A 50 -0.32 -8.64 -3.11
C ARG A 50 0.87 -8.80 -4.06
N PRO A 51 2.13 -8.77 -3.57
CA PRO A 51 3.29 -8.97 -4.41
C PRO A 51 3.40 -10.43 -4.86
N ASP A 52 4.20 -10.67 -5.89
CA ASP A 52 4.48 -12.02 -6.40
C ASP A 52 5.21 -12.86 -5.34
N ILE A 53 6.17 -12.25 -4.64
CA ILE A 53 6.90 -12.84 -3.50
C ILE A 53 6.70 -11.96 -2.26
N ILE A 54 6.25 -12.59 -1.17
CA ILE A 54 6.08 -11.90 0.11
C ILE A 54 7.43 -11.89 0.84
N LEU A 55 7.89 -10.69 1.23
CA LEU A 55 9.02 -10.48 2.12
C LEU A 55 8.55 -10.41 3.57
N ASP A 56 9.47 -10.60 4.52
CA ASP A 56 9.20 -10.37 5.93
C ASP A 56 9.31 -8.86 6.26
N PRO A 57 8.20 -8.17 6.60
CA PRO A 57 8.21 -6.75 6.96
C PRO A 57 8.81 -6.44 8.33
N PHE A 58 8.94 -7.43 9.22
CA PHE A 58 9.35 -7.22 10.61
C PHE A 58 10.66 -7.92 11.00
N GLY A 59 11.17 -8.80 10.14
CA GLY A 59 12.46 -9.46 10.29
C GLY A 59 13.61 -8.67 9.66
N ASP A 60 14.16 -9.19 8.57
CA ASP A 60 15.40 -8.72 7.94
C ASP A 60 15.20 -7.54 6.97
N ASP A 61 16.31 -6.90 6.60
CA ASP A 61 16.34 -5.85 5.58
C ASP A 61 15.81 -6.37 4.21
N TRP A 62 14.85 -5.65 3.62
CA TRP A 62 14.21 -6.07 2.36
C TRP A 62 15.16 -6.09 1.17
N ILE A 63 16.20 -5.27 1.16
CA ILE A 63 17.23 -5.29 0.13
C ILE A 63 18.00 -6.60 0.22
N GLU A 64 18.39 -7.03 1.41
CA GLU A 64 19.07 -8.31 1.63
C GLU A 64 18.18 -9.50 1.23
N GLN A 65 16.92 -9.51 1.67
CA GLN A 65 15.96 -10.56 1.28
C GLN A 65 15.81 -10.64 -0.25
N THR A 66 15.77 -9.49 -0.91
CA THR A 66 15.68 -9.40 -2.38
C THR A 66 16.94 -9.94 -3.05
N LEU A 67 18.14 -9.53 -2.58
CA LEU A 67 19.41 -10.02 -3.12
C LEU A 67 19.54 -11.52 -2.96
N ASN A 68 19.14 -12.07 -1.80
CA ASN A 68 19.14 -13.49 -1.53
C ASN A 68 18.21 -14.26 -2.49
N TYR A 69 16.99 -13.75 -2.71
CA TYR A 69 16.06 -14.35 -3.67
C TYR A 69 16.67 -14.38 -5.09
N VAL A 70 17.18 -13.24 -5.58
CA VAL A 70 17.74 -13.13 -6.94
C VAL A 70 18.98 -14.00 -7.13
N ASN A 71 19.86 -14.07 -6.14
CA ASN A 71 21.07 -14.89 -6.22
C ASN A 71 20.74 -16.38 -6.18
N ASN A 72 19.78 -16.80 -5.35
CA ASN A 72 19.35 -18.19 -5.28
C ASN A 72 18.63 -18.66 -6.57
N GLU A 73 17.87 -17.79 -7.23
CA GLU A 73 17.29 -18.07 -8.56
C GLU A 73 18.38 -18.26 -9.63
N ARG A 74 19.41 -17.42 -9.63
CA ARG A 74 20.53 -17.50 -10.58
C ARG A 74 21.38 -18.76 -10.42
N VAL A 75 21.52 -19.27 -9.20
CA VAL A 75 22.27 -20.52 -8.91
C VAL A 75 21.50 -21.77 -9.37
N LYS A 76 20.19 -21.66 -9.61
CA LYS A 76 19.35 -22.78 -10.10
C LYS A 76 19.29 -22.89 -11.63
N LEU A 77 19.89 -21.95 -12.37
CA LEU A 77 19.99 -21.95 -13.84
C LEU A 77 21.34 -22.50 -14.29
#